data_AF-A0A9E5SX73-F1
#
_entry.id   AF-A0A9E5SX73-F1
#
_cell.length_a   1.000
_cell.length_b   1.000
_cell.length_c   1.000
_cell.angle_alpha   90.00
_cell.angle_beta   90.00
_cell.angle_gamma   90.00
#
_symmetry.space_group_name_H-M   'P 1'
#
loop_
_entity.id
_entity.type
_entity.pdbx_description
1 polymer ?
#
loop_
_entity_poly.entity_id
_entity_poly.type
_entity_poly.pdbx_seq_one_letter_code
_entity_poly.pdbx_strand_id
1 'polypeptide(L)'
;MHGEEKHPYRVYWVGGRRFPVYLEYYEQMEESYPAYPDFMEHPEYTDEGRPFAKSAQESCPHAKSKAPDKPLPGDCGSCGWFYREQTPCDPIGVCMCDARWRELKSDKEE
;
A
#
# COMPACT_ATOMS: atom_id res chain seq x y z
N MET A 1 13.69 -31.66 0.88
CA MET A 1 13.34 -30.60 -0.08
C MET A 1 13.89 -29.32 0.51
N HIS A 2 15.03 -28.84 0.01
CA HIS A 2 15.60 -27.58 0.48
C HIS A 2 14.65 -26.48 -0.03
N GLY A 3 13.83 -25.93 0.87
CA GLY A 3 13.03 -24.77 0.56
C GLY A 3 14.00 -23.63 0.30
N GLU A 4 14.10 -23.21 -0.95
CA GLU A 4 14.87 -22.03 -1.32
C GLU A 4 14.35 -20.87 -0.47
N GLU A 5 15.17 -20.40 0.46
CA GLU A 5 14.85 -19.25 1.30
C GLU A 5 14.75 -18.03 0.38
N LYS A 6 13.54 -17.73 -0.10
CA LYS A 6 13.28 -16.50 -0.85
C LYS A 6 13.57 -15.34 0.10
N HIS A 7 14.73 -14.72 -0.08
CA HIS A 7 15.07 -13.50 0.65
C HIS A 7 14.28 -12.33 0.06
N PRO A 8 13.61 -11.52 0.91
CA PRO A 8 12.92 -10.35 0.43
C PRO A 8 13.93 -9.35 -0.11
N TYR A 9 13.63 -8.80 -1.29
CA TYR A 9 14.40 -7.72 -1.89
C TYR A 9 14.37 -6.48 -1.00
N ARG A 10 13.19 -6.18 -0.44
CA ARG A 10 13.02 -5.10 0.54
C ARG A 10 11.84 -5.39 1.44
N VAL A 11 11.88 -4.88 2.68
CA VAL A 11 10.75 -4.96 3.61
C VAL A 11 10.29 -3.54 3.91
N TYR A 12 9.01 -3.26 3.66
CA TYR A 12 8.38 -2.00 4.01
C TYR A 12 7.64 -2.15 5.33
N TRP A 13 7.91 -1.26 6.27
CA TRP A 13 7.17 -1.11 7.50
C TRP A 13 6.30 0.13 7.41
N VAL A 14 4.99 -0.06 7.61
CA VAL A 14 4.00 1.00 7.51
C VAL A 14 2.74 0.63 8.28
N GLY A 15 2.21 1.56 9.08
CA GLY A 15 0.93 1.37 9.77
C GLY A 15 0.90 0.14 10.67
N GLY A 16 2.03 -0.16 11.33
CA GLY A 16 2.20 -1.32 12.20
C GLY A 16 2.43 -2.66 11.48
N ARG A 17 2.33 -2.72 10.15
CA ARG A 17 2.51 -3.96 9.36
C ARG A 17 3.82 -4.00 8.58
N ARG A 18 4.26 -5.23 8.28
CA ARG A 18 5.46 -5.53 7.48
C ARG A 18 5.05 -6.11 6.13
N PHE A 19 5.50 -5.49 5.05
CA PHE A 19 5.31 -5.96 3.68
C PHE A 19 6.65 -6.36 3.08
N PRO A 20 7.02 -7.65 3.10
CA PRO A 20 8.15 -8.14 2.35
C PRO A 20 7.82 -8.10 0.84
N VAL A 21 8.69 -7.45 0.07
CA VAL A 21 8.62 -7.36 -1.38
C VAL A 21 9.74 -8.24 -1.94
N TYR A 22 9.35 -9.15 -2.83
CA TYR A 22 10.26 -10.08 -3.50
C TYR A 22 10.49 -9.63 -4.93
N LEU A 23 11.58 -10.09 -5.53
CA LEU A 23 11.76 -9.98 -6.97
C LEU A 23 11.07 -11.17 -7.63
N GLU A 24 10.20 -10.89 -8.59
CA GLU A 24 9.63 -11.89 -9.48
C GLU A 24 10.23 -11.74 -10.87
N TYR A 25 10.67 -12.85 -11.43
CA TYR A 25 11.23 -12.90 -12.76
C TYR A 25 10.11 -12.97 -13.79
N TYR A 26 10.08 -12.00 -14.69
CA TYR A 26 9.14 -11.96 -15.80
C TYR A 26 9.84 -12.47 -17.06
N GLU A 27 9.57 -13.73 -17.42
CA GLU A 27 10.22 -14.42 -18.55
C GLU A 27 10.10 -13.67 -19.87
N GLN A 28 8.96 -13.00 -20.11
CA GLN A 28 8.72 -12.23 -21.34
C GLN A 28 9.63 -11.00 -21.48
N MET A 29 10.14 -10.46 -20.37
CA MET A 29 11.02 -9.29 -20.35
C MET A 29 12.46 -9.65 -19.99
N GLU A 30 12.71 -10.94 -19.71
CA GLU A 30 13.97 -11.48 -19.20
C GLU A 30 14.53 -10.69 -18.00
N GLU A 31 13.65 -10.07 -17.20
CA GLU A 31 14.01 -9.14 -16.12
C GLU A 31 13.21 -9.45 -14.85
N SER A 32 13.81 -9.13 -13.69
CA SER A 32 13.17 -9.29 -12.38
C SER A 32 12.62 -7.97 -11.87
N TYR A 33 11.35 -7.95 -11.44
CA TYR A 33 10.70 -6.76 -10.91
C TYR A 33 10.22 -6.96 -9.47
N PRO A 34 10.19 -5.88 -8.65
CA PRO A 34 9.64 -5.95 -7.30
C PRO A 34 8.13 -6.22 -7.34
N ALA A 35 7.73 -7.36 -6.80
CA ALA A 35 6.35 -7.79 -6.64
C ALA A 35 5.75 -7.15 -5.39
N TYR A 36 5.13 -5.98 -5.57
CA TYR A 36 4.40 -5.30 -4.50
C TYR A 36 3.00 -5.88 -4.31
N PRO A 37 2.48 -5.94 -3.06
CA PRO A 37 1.11 -6.41 -2.80
C PRO A 37 0.07 -5.68 -3.66
N ASP A 38 -0.98 -6.39 -4.06
CA ASP A 38 -2.13 -5.80 -4.73
C ASP A 38 -3.25 -5.51 -3.73
N PHE A 39 -3.29 -4.26 -3.24
CA PHE A 39 -4.33 -3.81 -2.31
C PHE A 39 -5.67 -3.49 -2.99
N MET A 40 -5.77 -3.56 -4.32
CA MET A 40 -7.04 -3.43 -5.04
C MET A 40 -7.78 -4.77 -5.06
N GLU A 41 -7.07 -5.85 -5.41
CA GLU A 41 -7.61 -7.20 -5.42
C GLU A 41 -7.70 -7.80 -4.01
N HIS A 42 -6.67 -7.57 -3.19
CA HIS A 42 -6.57 -8.11 -1.83
C HIS A 42 -6.34 -6.96 -0.82
N PRO A 43 -7.41 -6.22 -0.46
CA PRO A 43 -7.27 -5.07 0.42
C PRO A 43 -6.86 -5.48 1.83
N GLU A 44 -5.80 -4.85 2.34
CA GLU A 44 -5.33 -4.99 3.71
C GLU A 44 -5.55 -3.70 4.50
N TYR A 45 -5.67 -3.83 5.81
CA TYR A 45 -6.00 -2.74 6.72
C TYR A 45 -5.06 -2.73 7.93
N THR A 46 -4.76 -1.54 8.45
CA THR A 46 -4.10 -1.38 9.75
C THR A 46 -5.01 -1.91 10.86
N ASP A 47 -4.48 -2.06 12.08
CA ASP A 47 -5.28 -2.45 13.25
C ASP A 47 -6.32 -1.41 13.64
N GLU A 48 -6.20 -0.18 13.12
CA GLU A 48 -7.20 0.86 13.25
C GLU A 48 -8.27 0.75 12.16
N GLY A 49 -8.10 -0.09 11.15
CA GLY A 49 -9.03 -0.25 10.02
C GLY A 49 -8.77 0.70 8.85
N ARG A 50 -7.60 1.36 8.79
CA ARG A 50 -7.20 2.22 7.67
C ARG A 50 -6.62 1.35 6.53
N PRO A 51 -7.04 1.52 5.26
CA PRO A 51 -6.54 0.69 4.19
C PRO A 51 -5.09 1.03 3.82
N PHE A 52 -4.30 0.00 3.52
CA PHE A 52 -3.04 0.16 2.80
C PHE A 52 -3.30 0.44 1.32
N ALA A 53 -2.37 1.16 0.69
CA ALA A 53 -2.43 1.44 -0.74
C ALA A 53 -1.02 1.58 -1.33
N LYS A 54 -0.90 1.33 -2.63
CA LYS A 54 0.33 1.63 -3.37
C LYS A 54 0.33 3.07 -3.85
N SER A 55 1.49 3.70 -3.88
CA SER A 55 1.64 5.08 -4.39
C SER A 55 1.22 5.20 -5.85
N ALA A 56 1.47 4.17 -6.67
CA ALA A 56 1.12 4.15 -8.09
C ALA A 56 -0.34 3.72 -8.35
N GLN A 57 -1.09 3.35 -7.32
CA GLN A 57 -2.49 2.96 -7.46
C GLN A 57 -3.36 4.17 -7.77
N GLU A 58 -4.45 3.98 -8.54
CA GLU A 58 -5.44 5.02 -8.77
C GLU A 58 -5.99 5.56 -7.44
N SER A 59 -6.14 6.89 -7.37
CA SER A 59 -6.73 7.58 -6.23
C SER A 59 -8.23 7.26 -6.11
N CYS A 60 -8.72 7.12 -4.88
CA CYS A 60 -10.15 6.94 -4.63
C CYS A 60 -10.97 8.21 -4.97
N PRO A 61 -12.31 8.14 -5.10
CA PRO A 61 -13.15 9.31 -5.39
C PRO A 61 -13.06 10.45 -4.36
N HIS A 62 -12.59 10.15 -3.15
CA HIS A 62 -12.39 11.12 -2.06
C HIS A 62 -10.94 11.64 -1.98
N ALA A 63 -10.18 11.52 -3.07
CA ALA A 63 -8.82 12.01 -3.13
C ALA A 63 -8.77 13.50 -2.79
N LYS A 64 -7.64 13.93 -2.23
CA LYS A 64 -7.41 15.33 -1.87
C LYS A 64 -6.10 15.78 -2.47
N SER A 65 -6.14 16.93 -3.15
CA SER A 65 -4.94 17.60 -3.62
C SER A 65 -4.09 18.07 -2.45
N LYS A 66 -2.76 17.94 -2.55
CA LYS A 66 -1.84 18.48 -1.53
C LYS A 66 -1.83 20.01 -1.46
N ALA A 67 -2.26 20.69 -2.52
CA ALA A 67 -2.40 22.14 -2.60
C ALA A 67 -3.83 22.49 -3.05
N PRO A 68 -4.43 23.58 -2.53
CA PRO A 68 -5.82 23.94 -2.78
C PRO A 68 -6.13 24.28 -4.25
N ASP A 69 -5.12 24.70 -5.02
CA ASP A 69 -5.28 25.13 -6.42
C ASP A 69 -4.93 24.04 -7.45
N LYS A 70 -4.64 22.81 -7.00
CA LYS A 70 -4.24 21.70 -7.88
C LYS A 70 -5.40 20.78 -8.21
N PRO A 71 -5.46 20.22 -9.43
CA PRO A 71 -6.44 19.21 -9.78
C PRO A 71 -6.33 18.01 -8.84
N LEU A 72 -7.44 17.27 -8.74
CA LEU A 72 -7.47 16.05 -7.95
C LEU A 72 -6.36 15.08 -8.42
N PRO A 73 -5.65 14.45 -7.50
CA PRO A 73 -4.58 13.51 -7.82
C PRO A 73 -5.14 12.28 -8.56
N GLY A 74 -4.45 11.84 -9.61
CA GLY A 74 -4.80 10.60 -10.32
C GLY A 74 -4.34 9.35 -9.57
N ASP A 75 -3.25 9.45 -8.80
CA ASP A 75 -2.63 8.35 -8.07
C ASP A 75 -2.65 8.61 -6.55
N CYS A 76 -2.62 7.56 -5.74
CA CYS A 76 -2.56 7.68 -4.29
C CYS A 76 -1.29 8.40 -3.83
N GLY A 77 -0.17 8.25 -4.53
CA GLY A 77 1.11 8.82 -4.14
C GLY A 77 1.16 10.36 -4.15
N SER A 78 0.35 10.98 -5.01
CA SER A 78 0.13 12.42 -5.09
C SER A 78 -1.01 12.91 -4.21
N CYS A 79 -1.83 12.00 -3.66
CA CYS A 79 -2.91 12.33 -2.73
C CYS A 79 -2.39 12.85 -1.38
N GLY A 80 -3.03 13.90 -0.88
CA GLY A 80 -2.75 14.50 0.42
C GLY A 80 -3.18 13.64 1.61
N TRP A 81 -4.03 12.64 1.38
CA TRP A 81 -4.40 11.64 2.39
C TRP A 81 -3.45 10.44 2.45
N PHE A 82 -2.49 10.33 1.52
CA PHE A 82 -1.60 9.19 1.49
C PHE A 82 -0.42 9.41 2.44
N TYR A 83 -0.43 8.65 3.53
CA TYR A 83 0.59 8.70 4.56
C TYR A 83 1.67 7.66 4.29
N ARG A 84 2.93 8.10 4.37
CA ARG A 84 4.12 7.25 4.29
C ARG A 84 4.89 7.40 5.59
N GLU A 85 5.23 6.29 6.22
CA GLU A 85 5.82 6.28 7.56
C GLU A 85 7.33 6.48 7.53
N GLN A 86 8.05 5.75 6.67
CA GLN A 86 9.52 5.74 6.68
C GLN A 86 10.13 6.81 5.77
N THR A 87 9.75 6.84 4.48
CA THR A 87 10.30 7.79 3.52
C THR A 87 9.21 8.43 2.67
N PRO A 88 9.40 9.68 2.21
CA PRO A 88 8.42 10.36 1.37
C PRO A 88 8.22 9.72 0.00
N CYS A 89 9.09 8.79 -0.40
CA CYS A 89 9.06 8.10 -1.69
C CYS A 89 8.65 6.63 -1.57
N ASP A 90 8.22 6.16 -0.39
CA ASP A 90 7.85 4.75 -0.25
C ASP A 90 6.63 4.40 -1.12
N PRO A 91 6.68 3.23 -1.79
CA PRO A 91 5.64 2.76 -2.69
C PRO A 91 4.42 2.22 -1.95
N ILE A 92 4.52 1.92 -0.65
CA ILE A 92 3.42 1.43 0.19
C ILE A 92 3.15 2.47 1.28
N GLY A 93 1.88 2.82 1.46
CA GLY A 93 1.42 3.81 2.43
C GLY A 93 0.06 3.45 3.01
N VAL A 94 -0.40 4.27 3.96
CA VAL A 94 -1.74 4.19 4.55
C VAL A 94 -2.62 5.27 3.96
N CYS A 95 -3.85 4.91 3.61
CA CYS A 95 -4.87 5.87 3.22
C CYS A 95 -5.51 6.47 4.49
N MET A 96 -5.28 7.76 4.72
CA MET A 96 -5.86 8.52 5.84
C MET A 96 -7.21 9.16 5.49
N CYS A 97 -7.83 8.75 4.38
CA CYS A 97 -9.16 9.23 4.03
C CYS A 97 -10.21 8.57 4.93
N ASP A 98 -10.99 9.37 5.68
CA ASP A 98 -12.01 8.87 6.59
C ASP A 98 -13.13 8.10 5.86
N ALA A 99 -13.45 8.46 4.62
CA ALA A 99 -14.44 7.74 3.82
C ALA A 99 -14.02 6.30 3.49
N ARG A 100 -12.72 5.99 3.58
CA ARG A 100 -12.15 4.65 3.32
C ARG A 100 -11.86 3.89 4.61
N TRP A 101 -12.06 4.52 5.77
CA TRP A 101 -11.86 3.91 7.07
C TRP A 101 -12.94 2.86 7.32
N ARG A 102 -12.54 1.64 7.70
CA ARG A 102 -13.47 0.62 8.17
C ARG A 102 -13.45 0.61 9.69
N GLU A 103 -14.61 0.80 10.32
CA GLU A 103 -14.75 0.44 11.73
C GLU A 103 -14.54 -1.07 11.84
N LEU A 104 -13.43 -1.47 12.46
CA LEU A 104 -13.24 -2.85 12.86
C LEU A 104 -14.28 -3.13 13.95
N LYS A 105 -15.38 -3.77 13.56
CA LYS A 105 -16.23 -4.49 14.50
C LYS A 105 -15.30 -5.49 15.18
N SER A 106 -14.99 -5.24 16.45
CA SER A 106 -14.30 -6.20 17.30
C SER A 106 -15.20 -7.41 17.36
N ASP A 107 -14.95 -8.38 16.49
CA ASP A 107 -15.49 -9.71 16.61
C ASP A 107 -14.78 -10.37 17.79
N LYS A 108 -15.26 -10.03 18.98
CA LYS A 108 -15.24 -10.95 20.11
C LYS A 108 -16.30 -11.99 19.78
N GLU A 109 -15.90 -13.08 19.13
CA GLU A 109 -16.61 -14.34 19.30
C GLU A 109 -15.70 -15.35 20.01
N GLU A 110 -16.36 -16.05 20.92
CA GLU A 110 -15.92 -16.83 22.08
C GLU A 110 -15.50 -18.25 21.73
#